data_AF-A0A161M8L4-F1
#
_entry.id   AF-A0A161M8L4-F1
#
_cell.length_a   1.000
_cell.length_b   1.000
_cell.length_c   1.000
_cell.angle_alpha   90.00
_cell.angle_beta   90.00
_cell.angle_gamma   90.00
#
_symmetry.space_group_name_H-M   'P 1'
#
loop_
_entity.id
_entity.type
_entity.pdbx_description
1 polymer ?
#
loop_
_entity_poly.entity_id
_entity_poly.type
_entity_poly.pdbx_seq_one_letter_code
_entity_poly.pdbx_strand_id
1 'polypeptide(L)'
;VPVVQAYGYTKYLGKLDLVWDDNFKLISATGNPILLDSSVPKDENVENEILVWSSKLKGVLEKTKGATKVFLDGKCRIKECNFGNFITDAITHYIVLQSNGTSWTDAPITILNSGAIRTSIGATEDITWGDLLTVLPFGNQIVRLSMKGSTLLKALERSVERYDIKRKVAFGEFLQVSGLIVEYMQNEKGTF
;
A
#
# COMPACT_ATOMS: atom_id res chain seq x y z
N VAL A 1 -6.24 -11.18 29.72
CA VAL A 1 -5.35 -11.72 28.67
C VAL A 1 -4.72 -10.54 27.94
N PRO A 2 -3.38 -10.40 27.91
CA PRO A 2 -2.71 -9.31 27.20
C PRO A 2 -2.89 -9.45 25.69
N VAL A 3 -3.14 -8.32 25.01
CA VAL A 3 -3.21 -8.24 23.54
C VAL A 3 -2.08 -7.33 23.08
N VAL A 4 -1.21 -7.82 22.20
CA VAL A 4 -0.01 -7.11 21.76
C VAL A 4 0.17 -7.15 20.24
N GLN A 5 0.78 -6.10 19.69
CA GLN A 5 1.22 -6.01 18.30
C GLN A 5 2.47 -5.11 18.24
N ALA A 6 3.41 -5.40 17.34
CA ALA A 6 4.64 -4.64 17.16
C ALA A 6 4.62 -3.79 15.87
N TYR A 7 3.52 -3.05 15.64
CA TYR A 7 3.35 -2.17 14.49
C TYR A 7 3.49 -2.89 13.13
N GLY A 8 4.58 -2.66 12.39
CA GLY A 8 4.84 -3.23 11.07
C GLY A 8 6.25 -2.95 10.54
N TYR A 9 6.59 -3.57 9.41
CA TYR A 9 7.87 -3.41 8.69
C TYR A 9 9.13 -3.70 9.52
N THR A 10 8.99 -4.50 10.58
CA THR A 10 10.09 -4.83 11.50
C THR A 10 10.74 -3.60 12.13
N LYS A 11 10.04 -2.45 12.18
CA LYS A 11 10.56 -1.23 12.80
C LYS A 11 10.72 -1.37 14.33
N TYR A 12 9.88 -2.22 14.92
CA TYR A 12 9.91 -2.50 16.36
C TYR A 12 10.00 -3.99 16.60
N LEU A 13 10.78 -4.38 17.61
CA LEU A 13 10.77 -5.71 18.18
C LEU A 13 9.82 -5.71 19.39
N GLY A 14 8.75 -6.49 19.33
CA GLY A 14 7.85 -6.64 20.48
C GLY A 14 8.53 -7.40 21.62
N LYS A 15 8.63 -6.78 22.81
CA LYS A 15 9.13 -7.42 24.03
C LYS A 15 8.05 -7.34 25.11
N LEU A 16 7.67 -8.51 25.64
CA LEU A 16 6.70 -8.65 26.72
C LEU A 16 7.22 -9.70 27.72
N ASP A 17 7.43 -9.27 28.95
CA ASP A 17 7.83 -10.14 30.05
C ASP A 17 6.55 -10.60 30.78
N LEU A 18 6.41 -11.91 30.97
CA LEU A 18 5.25 -12.53 31.60
C LEU A 18 5.66 -13.24 32.89
N VAL A 19 4.87 -13.08 33.95
CA VAL A 19 5.06 -13.80 35.21
C VAL A 19 3.83 -14.66 35.47
N TRP A 20 4.06 -15.94 35.77
CA TRP A 20 3.04 -16.93 36.05
C TRP A 20 3.23 -17.50 37.46
N ASP A 21 2.15 -17.93 38.11
CA ASP A 21 2.23 -18.73 39.34
C ASP A 21 2.33 -20.23 39.04
N ASP A 22 2.51 -21.04 40.09
CA ASP A 22 2.61 -22.50 40.01
C ASP A 22 1.32 -23.18 39.51
N ASN A 23 0.20 -22.45 39.50
CA ASN A 23 -1.09 -22.92 38.97
C ASN A 23 -1.31 -22.45 37.52
N PHE A 24 -0.28 -21.96 36.82
CA PHE A 24 -0.35 -21.41 35.47
C PHE A 24 -1.34 -20.25 35.34
N LYS A 25 -1.51 -19.44 36.39
CA LYS A 25 -2.25 -18.18 36.34
C LYS A 25 -1.28 -17.03 36.08
N LEU A 26 -1.63 -16.19 35.11
CA LEU A 26 -0.84 -15.00 34.77
C LEU A 26 -0.92 -13.97 35.91
N ILE A 27 0.23 -13.68 36.52
CA ILE A 27 0.38 -12.69 37.59
C ILE A 27 0.61 -11.30 37.00
N SER A 28 1.52 -11.17 36.03
CA SER A 28 1.83 -9.88 35.41
C SER A 28 2.27 -10.03 33.94
N ALA A 29 2.08 -8.95 33.19
CA ALA A 29 2.51 -8.83 31.80
C ALA A 29 2.99 -7.40 31.56
N THR A 30 4.31 -7.21 31.45
CA THR A 30 4.94 -5.89 31.38
C THR A 30 5.94 -5.85 30.24
N GLY A 31 5.96 -4.78 29.46
CA GLY A 31 6.89 -4.63 28.34
C GLY A 31 6.56 -3.46 27.44
N ASN A 32 7.43 -3.21 26.47
CA ASN A 32 7.24 -2.21 25.42
C ASN A 32 7.94 -2.68 24.13
N PRO A 33 7.45 -2.25 22.94
CA PRO A 33 8.18 -2.46 21.70
C PRO A 33 9.53 -1.74 21.74
N ILE A 34 10.60 -2.43 21.38
CA ILE A 34 11.94 -1.89 21.24
C ILE A 34 12.06 -1.31 19.84
N LEU A 35 12.41 -0.02 19.73
CA LEU A 35 12.70 0.60 18.43
C LEU A 35 14.01 0.03 17.88
N LEU A 36 13.97 -0.52 16.67
CA LEU A 36 15.17 -0.95 15.95
C LEU A 36 15.68 0.22 15.09
N ASP A 37 16.48 1.08 15.70
CA ASP A 37 17.16 2.19 15.03
C ASP A 37 18.68 1.93 14.91
N SER A 38 19.43 2.95 14.49
CA SER A 38 20.88 2.85 14.30
C SER A 38 21.68 2.71 15.61
N SER A 39 21.05 2.81 16.78
CA SER A 39 21.72 2.54 18.06
C SER A 39 21.92 1.05 18.32
N VAL A 40 21.14 0.18 17.65
CA VAL A 40 21.29 -1.28 17.73
C VAL A 40 22.24 -1.74 16.62
N PRO A 41 23.39 -2.34 16.95
CA PRO A 41 24.31 -2.83 15.92
C PRO A 41 23.66 -3.97 15.13
N LYS A 42 23.93 -4.00 13.84
CA LYS A 42 23.53 -5.12 12.99
C LYS A 42 24.43 -6.31 13.27
N ASP A 43 23.86 -7.52 13.23
CA ASP A 43 24.65 -8.74 13.29
C ASP A 43 25.48 -8.90 12.00
N GLU A 44 26.77 -9.17 12.14
CA GLU A 44 27.71 -9.23 11.01
C GLU A 44 27.40 -10.39 10.05
N ASN A 45 27.00 -11.56 10.57
CA ASN A 45 26.68 -12.71 9.73
C ASN A 45 25.42 -12.45 8.91
N VAL A 46 24.40 -11.87 9.54
CA VAL A 46 23.16 -11.50 8.84
C VAL A 46 23.42 -10.41 7.80
N GLU A 47 24.20 -9.38 8.12
CA GLU A 47 24.54 -8.32 7.16
C GLU A 47 25.32 -8.88 5.97
N ASN A 48 26.28 -9.78 6.19
CA ASN A 48 27.02 -10.45 5.12
C ASN A 48 26.10 -11.25 4.20
N GLU A 49 25.14 -11.99 4.74
CA GLU A 49 24.14 -12.70 3.95
C GLU A 49 23.25 -11.74 3.15
N ILE A 50 22.79 -10.64 3.78
CA ILE A 50 22.01 -9.59 3.08
C ILE A 50 22.80 -9.05 1.89
N LEU A 51 24.10 -8.80 2.03
CA LEU A 51 24.95 -8.32 0.93
C LEU A 51 25.05 -9.33 -0.21
N VAL A 52 25.22 -10.63 0.10
CA VAL A 52 25.23 -11.70 -0.92
C VAL A 52 23.94 -11.69 -1.72
N TRP A 53 22.77 -11.64 -1.08
CA TRP A 53 21.49 -11.66 -1.78
C TRP A 53 21.21 -10.35 -2.53
N SER A 54 21.51 -9.21 -1.92
CA SER A 54 21.33 -7.88 -2.53
C SER A 54 22.19 -7.72 -3.78
N SER A 55 23.41 -8.26 -3.78
CA SER A 55 24.30 -8.23 -4.95
C SER A 55 23.70 -8.91 -6.19
N LYS A 56 22.87 -9.95 -6.01
CA LYS A 56 22.19 -10.65 -7.11
C LYS A 56 21.05 -9.84 -7.72
N LEU A 57 20.51 -8.88 -6.97
CA LEU A 57 19.44 -7.97 -7.40
C LEU A 57 19.99 -6.64 -7.94
N LYS A 58 21.30 -6.41 -7.76
CA LYS A 58 22.01 -5.23 -8.20
C LYS A 58 21.90 -5.05 -9.72
N GLY A 59 21.81 -3.81 -10.18
CA GLY A 59 21.55 -3.48 -11.59
C GLY A 59 20.09 -3.64 -12.05
N VAL A 60 19.33 -4.61 -11.53
CA VAL A 60 17.88 -4.71 -11.85
C VAL A 60 17.09 -3.66 -11.06
N LEU A 61 17.31 -3.61 -9.74
CA LEU A 61 16.60 -2.68 -8.86
C LEU A 61 17.05 -1.24 -9.07
N GLU A 62 18.34 -1.02 -9.35
CA GLU A 62 18.95 0.30 -9.54
C GLU A 62 18.63 0.93 -10.91
N LYS A 63 17.95 0.20 -11.80
CA LYS A 63 17.65 0.72 -13.14
C LYS A 63 16.66 1.88 -13.05
N THR A 64 17.13 3.08 -13.37
CA THR A 64 16.31 4.29 -13.50
C THR A 64 15.17 4.08 -14.52
N LYS A 65 13.98 4.54 -14.14
CA LYS A 65 12.75 4.50 -14.92
C LYS A 65 12.18 5.87 -15.25
N GLY A 66 12.60 6.89 -14.52
CA GLY A 66 12.21 8.27 -14.81
C GLY A 66 12.44 9.17 -13.62
N ALA A 67 11.73 10.29 -13.62
CA ALA A 67 11.83 11.34 -12.63
C ALA A 67 10.43 11.79 -12.22
N THR A 68 10.30 12.37 -11.03
CA THR A 68 9.11 13.12 -10.61
C THR A 68 9.53 14.45 -10.00
N LYS A 69 8.89 15.53 -10.46
CA LYS A 69 9.09 16.88 -9.93
C LYS A 69 8.22 17.16 -8.70
N VAL A 70 7.30 16.25 -8.36
CA VAL A 70 6.37 16.40 -7.26
C VAL A 70 6.48 15.20 -6.31
N PHE A 71 6.08 15.41 -5.06
CA PHE A 71 5.89 14.31 -4.12
C PHE A 71 4.72 13.44 -4.57
N LEU A 72 4.96 12.14 -4.76
CA LEU A 72 3.93 11.16 -5.08
C LEU A 72 3.40 10.57 -3.77
N ASP A 73 2.24 11.05 -3.34
CA ASP A 73 1.64 10.70 -2.05
C ASP A 73 0.93 9.34 -2.10
N GLY A 74 1.47 8.35 -1.38
CA GLY A 74 0.87 7.03 -1.19
C GLY A 74 -0.21 6.98 -0.11
N LYS A 75 -0.56 8.10 0.56
CA LYS A 75 -1.66 8.16 1.55
C LYS A 75 -3.03 8.21 0.88
N CYS A 76 -3.39 7.11 0.24
CA CYS A 76 -4.53 7.01 -0.69
C CYS A 76 -5.80 6.40 -0.07
N ARG A 77 -5.82 6.15 1.25
CA ARG A 77 -6.84 5.29 1.87
C ARG A 77 -8.13 5.98 2.29
N ILE A 78 -8.16 7.30 2.29
CA ILE A 78 -9.30 8.11 2.78
C ILE A 78 -9.66 9.26 1.85
N LYS A 79 -8.94 9.40 0.74
CA LYS A 79 -9.12 10.47 -0.24
C LYS A 79 -8.39 10.11 -1.53
N GLU A 80 -8.71 10.86 -2.57
CA GLU A 80 -7.89 10.91 -3.78
C GLU A 80 -6.44 11.27 -3.44
N CYS A 81 -5.50 10.60 -4.09
CA CYS A 81 -4.07 10.89 -3.99
C CYS A 81 -3.46 10.93 -5.40
N ASN A 82 -2.49 11.81 -5.61
CA ASN A 82 -1.87 11.96 -6.92
C ASN A 82 -1.14 10.69 -7.38
N PHE A 83 -0.61 9.88 -6.46
CA PHE A 83 0.05 8.64 -6.84
C PHE A 83 -0.96 7.58 -7.30
N GLY A 84 -2.14 7.55 -6.68
CA GLY A 84 -3.27 6.73 -7.10
C GLY A 84 -3.67 7.07 -8.53
N ASN A 85 -3.88 8.36 -8.81
CA ASN A 85 -4.18 8.87 -10.14
C ASN A 85 -3.12 8.45 -11.16
N PHE A 86 -1.84 8.70 -10.86
CA PHE A 86 -0.73 8.33 -11.74
C PHE A 86 -0.72 6.83 -12.06
N ILE A 87 -0.92 5.96 -11.07
CA ILE A 87 -0.92 4.52 -11.27
C ILE A 87 -2.12 4.08 -12.11
N THR A 88 -3.32 4.58 -11.81
CA THR A 88 -4.53 4.25 -12.58
C THR A 88 -4.48 4.79 -14.01
N ASP A 89 -3.87 5.96 -14.22
CA ASP A 89 -3.63 6.51 -15.55
C ASP A 89 -2.60 5.69 -16.32
N ALA A 90 -1.52 5.25 -15.67
CA ALA A 90 -0.52 4.38 -16.28
C ALA A 90 -1.10 3.03 -16.69
N ILE A 91 -1.97 2.44 -15.86
CA ILE A 91 -2.72 1.21 -16.21
C ILE A 91 -3.64 1.47 -17.41
N THR A 92 -4.41 2.56 -17.39
CA THR A 92 -5.30 2.93 -18.49
C THR A 92 -4.51 3.13 -19.79
N HIS A 93 -3.38 3.85 -19.73
CA HIS A 93 -2.49 4.07 -20.86
C HIS A 93 -1.94 2.75 -21.41
N TYR A 94 -1.50 1.85 -20.53
CA TYR A 94 -1.05 0.52 -20.95
C TYR A 94 -2.15 -0.25 -21.70
N ILE A 95 -3.39 -0.23 -21.21
CA ILE A 95 -4.54 -0.88 -21.86
C ILE A 95 -4.86 -0.23 -23.22
N VAL A 96 -4.83 1.10 -23.32
CA VAL A 96 -5.05 1.83 -24.58
C VAL A 96 -4.05 1.39 -25.64
N LEU A 97 -2.77 1.23 -25.27
CA LEU A 97 -1.72 0.75 -26.19
C LEU A 97 -1.94 -0.68 -26.69
N GLN A 98 -2.80 -1.47 -26.02
CA GLN A 98 -3.17 -2.84 -26.43
C GLN A 98 -4.48 -2.89 -27.23
N SER A 99 -5.15 -1.76 -27.48
CA SER A 99 -6.42 -1.70 -28.20
C SER A 99 -6.23 -1.81 -29.71
N ASN A 100 -7.07 -2.62 -30.37
CA ASN A 100 -6.90 -3.02 -31.78
C ASN A 100 -7.95 -2.44 -32.75
N GLY A 101 -8.58 -1.30 -32.44
CA GLY A 101 -9.03 -0.38 -33.50
C GLY A 101 -10.51 -0.34 -33.90
N THR A 102 -11.45 -0.39 -32.96
CA THR A 102 -12.83 0.12 -33.20
C THR A 102 -13.21 1.33 -32.35
N SER A 103 -12.48 1.57 -31.26
CA SER A 103 -12.58 2.74 -30.39
C SER A 103 -11.21 3.01 -29.75
N TRP A 104 -11.06 4.14 -29.05
CA TRP A 104 -9.80 4.50 -28.40
C TRP A 104 -9.40 3.50 -27.29
N THR A 105 -10.35 2.82 -26.66
CA THR A 105 -10.12 1.70 -25.72
C THR A 105 -11.39 0.87 -25.49
N ASP A 106 -11.24 -0.41 -25.15
CA ASP A 106 -12.31 -1.31 -24.70
C ASP A 106 -12.55 -1.26 -23.18
N ALA A 107 -11.65 -0.65 -22.41
CA ALA A 107 -11.73 -0.51 -20.96
C ALA A 107 -11.37 0.93 -20.53
N PRO A 108 -12.35 1.86 -20.54
CA PRO A 108 -12.11 3.28 -20.28
C PRO A 108 -12.04 3.66 -18.80
N ILE A 109 -12.36 2.73 -17.90
CA ILE A 109 -12.38 2.96 -16.45
C ILE A 109 -11.36 2.03 -15.80
N THR A 110 -10.46 2.61 -14.99
CA THR A 110 -9.56 1.87 -14.13
C THR A 110 -9.90 2.15 -12.68
N ILE A 111 -9.94 1.11 -11.86
CA ILE A 111 -10.07 1.21 -10.40
C ILE A 111 -8.93 0.43 -9.73
N LEU A 112 -8.37 0.99 -8.66
CA LEU A 112 -7.31 0.37 -7.86
C LEU A 112 -7.60 0.60 -6.38
N ASN A 113 -7.64 -0.48 -5.59
CA ASN A 113 -7.79 -0.31 -4.15
C ASN A 113 -6.49 0.25 -3.55
N SER A 114 -6.62 1.32 -2.77
CA SER A 114 -5.52 2.06 -2.13
C SER A 114 -4.64 1.21 -1.22
N GLY A 115 -5.13 0.07 -0.74
CA GLY A 115 -4.33 -0.91 0.00
C GLY A 115 -3.17 -1.51 -0.81
N ALA A 116 -3.24 -1.45 -2.14
CA ALA A 116 -2.16 -1.88 -3.03
C ALA A 116 -0.97 -0.92 -3.03
N ILE A 117 -1.20 0.38 -2.77
CA ILE A 117 -0.16 1.42 -2.75
C ILE A 117 0.47 1.46 -1.37
N ARG A 118 1.77 1.15 -1.29
CA ARG A 118 2.43 0.82 0.00
C ARG A 118 3.31 1.91 0.56
N THR A 119 3.82 2.81 -0.28
CA THR A 119 4.67 3.91 0.15
C THR A 119 4.52 5.10 -0.80
N SER A 120 5.03 6.25 -0.36
CA SER A 120 5.18 7.45 -1.18
C SER A 120 6.56 7.49 -1.83
N ILE A 121 6.70 8.27 -2.91
CA ILE A 121 7.99 8.59 -3.53
C ILE A 121 8.23 10.10 -3.45
N GLY A 122 9.42 10.49 -2.98
CA GLY A 122 9.87 11.88 -2.96
C GLY A 122 10.13 12.43 -4.36
N ALA A 123 10.12 13.75 -4.51
CA ALA A 123 10.61 14.37 -5.74
C ALA A 123 12.07 13.95 -5.98
N THR A 124 12.35 13.40 -7.17
CA THR A 124 13.67 12.87 -7.53
C THR A 124 13.82 12.80 -9.05
N GLU A 125 15.04 12.94 -9.54
CA GLU A 125 15.38 12.70 -10.96
C GLU A 125 15.61 11.22 -11.28
N ASP A 126 15.68 10.37 -10.24
CA ASP A 126 16.08 8.97 -10.37
C ASP A 126 15.10 8.06 -9.61
N ILE A 127 13.92 7.88 -10.19
CA ILE A 127 13.00 6.82 -9.75
C ILE A 127 13.50 5.51 -10.34
N THR A 128 13.83 4.56 -9.48
CA THR A 128 14.37 3.25 -9.88
C THR A 128 13.30 2.17 -9.93
N TRP A 129 13.66 0.99 -10.49
CA TRP A 129 12.79 -0.19 -10.41
C TRP A 129 12.53 -0.62 -8.96
N GLY A 130 13.53 -0.48 -8.09
CA GLY A 130 13.41 -0.75 -6.66
C GLY A 130 12.33 0.12 -6.01
N ASP A 131 12.33 1.43 -6.31
CA ASP A 131 11.31 2.35 -5.78
C ASP A 131 9.90 1.93 -6.18
N LEU A 132 9.67 1.61 -7.46
CA LEU A 132 8.36 1.15 -7.94
C LEU A 132 7.93 -0.17 -7.28
N LEU A 133 8.86 -1.09 -7.04
CA LEU A 133 8.59 -2.34 -6.33
C LEU A 133 8.23 -2.11 -4.86
N THR A 134 8.83 -1.12 -4.19
CA THR A 134 8.40 -0.76 -2.83
C THR A 134 6.99 -0.19 -2.79
N VAL A 135 6.54 0.47 -3.85
CA VAL A 135 5.18 1.03 -3.96
C VAL A 135 4.14 -0.04 -4.26
N LEU A 136 4.40 -0.94 -5.22
CA LEU A 136 3.50 -2.02 -5.67
C LEU A 136 4.18 -3.41 -5.53
N PRO A 137 4.43 -3.90 -4.30
CA PRO A 137 5.31 -5.05 -4.06
C PRO A 137 4.67 -6.42 -4.35
N PHE A 138 3.37 -6.48 -4.64
CA PHE A 138 2.64 -7.76 -4.67
C PHE A 138 2.64 -8.45 -6.03
N GLY A 139 3.19 -7.83 -7.07
CA GLY A 139 3.19 -8.42 -8.42
C GLY A 139 1.77 -8.68 -8.96
N ASN A 140 0.81 -7.84 -8.54
CA ASN A 140 -0.59 -7.97 -8.96
C ASN A 140 -0.72 -7.89 -10.49
N GLN A 141 -1.64 -8.69 -11.04
CA GLN A 141 -1.93 -8.67 -12.47
C GLN A 141 -2.97 -7.59 -12.79
N ILE A 142 -2.80 -6.93 -13.94
CA ILE A 142 -3.80 -6.04 -14.51
C ILE A 142 -4.83 -6.91 -15.25
N VAL A 143 -6.11 -6.74 -14.93
CA VAL A 143 -7.21 -7.52 -15.52
C VAL A 143 -8.23 -6.57 -16.14
N ARG A 144 -8.64 -6.88 -17.37
CA ARG A 144 -9.78 -6.23 -18.05
C ARG A 144 -11.06 -7.01 -17.77
N LEU A 145 -12.10 -6.32 -17.31
CA LEU A 145 -13.37 -6.94 -16.96
C LEU A 145 -14.52 -6.19 -17.63
N SER A 146 -15.47 -6.94 -18.20
CA SER A 146 -16.79 -6.41 -18.56
C SER A 146 -17.75 -6.64 -17.39
N MET A 147 -18.42 -5.59 -16.93
CA MET A 147 -19.38 -5.69 -15.83
C MET A 147 -20.57 -4.75 -16.03
N LYS A 148 -21.67 -5.05 -15.33
CA LYS A 148 -22.84 -4.16 -15.27
C LYS A 148 -22.50 -2.91 -14.46
N GLY A 149 -23.05 -1.77 -14.84
CA GLY A 149 -22.94 -0.52 -14.05
C GLY A 149 -23.42 -0.68 -12.60
N SER A 150 -24.45 -1.49 -12.38
CA SER A 150 -24.93 -1.83 -11.02
C SER A 150 -23.88 -2.54 -10.16
N THR A 151 -22.98 -3.32 -10.76
CA THR A 151 -21.90 -4.00 -10.04
C THR A 151 -20.77 -3.03 -9.74
N LEU A 152 -20.44 -2.13 -10.68
CA LEU A 152 -19.47 -1.06 -10.45
C LEU A 152 -19.93 -0.14 -9.31
N LEU A 153 -21.21 0.24 -9.28
CA LEU A 153 -21.78 1.05 -8.21
C LEU A 153 -21.62 0.37 -6.84
N LYS A 154 -21.94 -0.93 -6.72
CA LYS A 154 -21.72 -1.69 -5.49
C LYS A 154 -20.25 -1.75 -5.07
N ALA A 155 -19.32 -1.79 -6.03
CA ALA A 155 -17.89 -1.75 -5.73
C ALA A 155 -17.48 -0.37 -5.16
N LEU A 156 -18.04 0.71 -5.68
CA LEU A 156 -17.85 2.07 -5.16
C LEU A 156 -18.47 2.23 -3.77
N GLU A 157 -19.67 1.70 -3.52
CA GLU A 157 -20.29 1.66 -2.18
C GLU A 157 -19.41 0.89 -1.19
N ARG A 158 -18.93 -0.31 -1.59
CA ARG A 158 -18.01 -1.12 -0.79
C ARG A 158 -16.70 -0.40 -0.49
N SER A 159 -16.26 0.48 -1.39
CA SER A 159 -15.03 1.27 -1.24
C SER A 159 -15.05 2.18 0.00
N VAL A 160 -16.24 2.65 0.38
CA VAL A 160 -16.44 3.59 1.49
C VAL A 160 -17.27 3.01 2.64
N GLU A 161 -17.63 1.73 2.60
CA GLU A 161 -18.48 1.08 3.62
C GLU A 161 -17.93 1.22 5.05
N ARG A 162 -16.60 1.20 5.22
CA ARG A 162 -15.92 1.36 6.51
C ARG A 162 -15.06 2.63 6.56
N TYR A 163 -15.44 3.63 5.78
CA TYR A 163 -14.76 4.90 5.73
C TYR A 163 -14.86 5.63 7.07
N ASP A 164 -13.72 5.97 7.66
CA ASP A 164 -13.64 6.66 8.94
C ASP A 164 -12.36 7.48 9.01
N ILE A 165 -12.50 8.81 8.94
CA ILE A 165 -11.37 9.76 9.00
C ILE A 165 -10.69 9.79 10.37
N LYS A 166 -11.35 9.30 11.44
CA LYS A 166 -10.81 9.29 12.80
C LYS A 166 -9.95 8.06 13.07
N ARG A 167 -10.00 7.04 12.20
CA ARG A 167 -9.13 5.85 12.35
C ARG A 167 -7.67 6.23 12.16
N LYS A 168 -6.84 5.79 13.12
CA LYS A 168 -5.38 5.90 13.02
C LYS A 168 -4.81 5.15 11.80
N VAL A 169 -5.43 4.03 11.43
CA VAL A 169 -5.08 3.25 10.24
C VAL A 169 -6.35 2.98 9.45
N ALA A 170 -6.47 3.64 8.30
CA ALA A 170 -7.55 3.40 7.36
C ALA A 170 -7.40 2.03 6.68
N PHE A 171 -8.52 1.41 6.36
CA PHE A 171 -8.54 0.17 5.60
C PHE A 171 -8.17 0.40 4.12
N GLY A 172 -7.96 -0.68 3.37
CA GLY A 172 -7.37 -0.64 2.03
C GLY A 172 -8.37 -0.69 0.86
N GLU A 173 -9.68 -0.66 1.13
CA GLU A 173 -10.75 -0.77 0.14
C GLU A 173 -11.03 0.53 -0.64
N PHE A 174 -10.59 1.68 -0.15
CA PHE A 174 -10.83 2.96 -0.84
C PHE A 174 -10.22 2.91 -2.26
N LEU A 175 -11.00 3.22 -3.28
CA LEU A 175 -10.65 3.05 -4.69
C LEU A 175 -10.07 4.36 -5.23
N GLN A 176 -8.85 4.29 -5.75
CA GLN A 176 -8.29 5.28 -6.66
C GLN A 176 -8.76 4.94 -8.07
N VAL A 177 -9.00 5.95 -8.91
CA VAL A 177 -9.70 5.76 -10.18
C VAL A 177 -9.09 6.58 -11.31
N SER A 178 -9.28 6.12 -12.54
CA SER A 178 -9.07 6.88 -13.78
C SER A 178 -10.26 6.67 -14.71
N GLY A 179 -10.65 7.70 -15.46
CA GLY A 179 -11.81 7.67 -16.37
C GLY A 179 -13.17 7.67 -15.67
N LEU A 180 -13.22 7.95 -14.36
CA LEU A 180 -14.43 7.99 -13.54
C LEU A 180 -14.41 9.22 -12.62
N ILE A 181 -15.54 9.90 -12.49
CA ILE A 181 -15.78 10.91 -11.46
C ILE A 181 -16.80 10.32 -10.50
N VAL A 182 -16.46 10.30 -9.20
CA VAL A 182 -17.32 9.79 -8.14
C VAL A 182 -17.44 10.82 -7.03
N GLU A 183 -18.67 11.05 -6.58
CA GLU A 183 -18.97 11.90 -5.43
C GLU A 183 -19.65 11.03 -4.37
N TYR A 184 -19.13 11.12 -3.14
CA TYR A 184 -19.63 10.37 -2.00
C TYR A 184 -20.30 11.35 -1.02
N MET A 185 -21.57 11.13 -0.72
CA MET A 185 -22.31 11.94 0.25
C MET A 185 -22.46 11.16 1.56
N GLN A 186 -21.77 11.62 2.61
CA GLN A 186 -21.91 11.03 3.92
C GLN A 186 -23.10 11.66 4.65
N ASN A 187 -24.00 10.84 5.19
CA ASN A 187 -25.09 11.33 6.03
C ASN A 187 -24.60 11.69 7.45
N GLU A 188 -25.48 12.29 8.26
CA GLU A 188 -25.17 12.68 9.65
C GLU A 188 -24.72 11.51 10.55
N LYS A 189 -25.06 10.27 10.18
CA LYS A 189 -24.68 9.04 10.91
C LYS A 189 -23.34 8.47 10.46
N GLY A 190 -22.67 9.11 9.49
CA GLY A 190 -21.39 8.67 8.98
C GLY A 190 -21.46 7.56 7.92
N THR A 191 -22.63 7.27 7.36
CA THR A 191 -22.78 6.27 6.28
C THR A 191 -22.92 6.94 4.92
N PHE A 192 -22.51 6.24 3.87
CA PHE A 192 -22.56 6.67 2.47
C PHE A 192 -23.74 6.03 1.74
#